data_AF-A0A0M3I0U7-F1
#
_entry.id   AF-A0A0M3I0U7-F1
#
_cell.length_a   1.000
_cell.length_b   1.000
_cell.length_c   1.000
_cell.angle_alpha   90.00
_cell.angle_beta   90.00
_cell.angle_gamma   90.00
#
_symmetry.space_group_name_H-M   'P 1'
#
loop_
_entity.id
_entity.type
_entity.pdbx_description
1 polymer ?
#
loop_
_entity_poly.entity_id
_entity_poly.type
_entity_poly.pdbx_seq_one_letter_code
_entity_poly.pdbx_strand_id
1 'polypeptide(L)'
;MLALVSVLPALLLTCFLLLLLILAKVSAEPDKCQKLAVCALDKCISEISTFPPKDELVEHLLGKTNFACLLGPTCFDRCNECASCKYAQKQIQNAVLKVKLDGECPLLEKCAQSCLDDHATDPFSCIFSRRCAKYCLDNEDCPQCFDIVKRVFTGYCYRNGFIEHYGRKCRPMFDEITKAFVRKAR
;
A
#
# COMPACT_ATOMS: atom_id res chain seq x y z
N MET A 1 -10.10 -21.63 58.69
CA MET A 1 -9.13 -21.72 57.56
C MET A 1 -9.62 -22.71 56.50
N LEU A 2 -10.79 -22.50 55.87
CA LEU A 2 -11.31 -23.41 54.82
C LEU A 2 -11.99 -22.69 53.64
N ALA A 3 -12.10 -21.36 53.66
CA ALA A 3 -12.78 -20.61 52.60
C ALA A 3 -11.85 -20.04 51.51
N LEU A 4 -10.52 -20.09 51.69
CA LEU A 4 -9.57 -19.48 50.74
C LEU A 4 -9.08 -20.42 49.63
N VAL A 5 -9.26 -21.74 49.76
CA VAL A 5 -8.68 -22.73 48.83
C VAL A 5 -9.54 -22.94 47.58
N SER A 6 -10.84 -22.61 47.64
CA SER A 6 -11.79 -22.84 46.54
C SER A 6 -11.97 -21.67 45.57
N VAL A 7 -11.43 -20.48 45.87
CA VAL A 7 -11.64 -19.26 45.06
C VAL A 7 -10.59 -19.10 43.94
N LEU A 8 -9.38 -19.64 44.17
CA LEU A 8 -8.25 -19.54 43.23
C LEU A 8 -8.51 -20.22 41.86
N PRO A 9 -9.10 -21.43 41.79
CA PRO A 9 -9.36 -22.09 40.51
C PRO A 9 -10.44 -21.35 39.69
N ALA A 10 -11.43 -20.77 40.38
CA ALA A 10 -12.51 -20.02 39.74
C ALA A 10 -12.01 -18.71 39.12
N LEU A 11 -11.10 -18.00 39.79
CA LEU A 11 -10.46 -16.78 39.29
C LEU A 11 -9.55 -17.05 38.07
N LEU A 12 -8.83 -18.17 38.07
CA LEU A 12 -8.00 -18.57 36.92
C LEU A 12 -8.86 -18.94 35.70
N LEU A 13 -9.98 -19.64 35.93
CA LEU A 13 -10.90 -20.03 34.87
C LEU A 13 -11.60 -18.80 34.23
N THR A 14 -12.01 -17.83 35.05
CA THR A 14 -12.61 -16.58 34.54
C THR A 14 -11.60 -15.71 33.81
N CYS A 15 -10.36 -15.62 34.28
CA CYS A 15 -9.27 -14.95 33.54
C CYS A 15 -9.00 -15.62 32.19
N PHE A 16 -8.99 -16.95 32.13
CA PHE A 16 -8.75 -17.69 30.89
C PHE A 16 -9.91 -17.51 29.89
N LEU A 17 -11.16 -17.52 30.36
CA LEU A 17 -12.35 -17.23 29.57
C LEU A 17 -12.37 -15.77 29.06
N LEU A 18 -11.96 -14.80 29.89
CA LEU A 18 -11.81 -13.40 29.48
C LEU A 18 -10.70 -13.24 28.43
N LEU A 19 -9.56 -13.92 28.59
CA LEU A 19 -8.47 -13.89 27.62
C LEU A 19 -8.89 -14.51 26.29
N LEU A 20 -9.63 -15.64 26.31
CA LEU A 20 -10.20 -16.26 25.11
C LEU A 20 -11.24 -15.36 24.44
N LEU A 21 -12.07 -14.64 25.21
CA LEU A 21 -13.01 -13.65 24.67
C LEU A 21 -12.31 -12.43 24.05
N ILE A 22 -11.18 -11.98 24.62
CA ILE A 22 -10.35 -10.91 24.05
C ILE A 22 -9.66 -11.39 22.77
N LEU A 23 -9.12 -12.61 22.76
CA LEU A 23 -8.49 -13.22 21.57
C LEU A 23 -9.50 -13.52 20.46
N ALA A 24 -10.72 -13.96 20.79
CA ALA A 24 -11.80 -14.18 19.83
C ALA A 24 -12.38 -12.88 19.26
N LYS A 25 -12.25 -11.76 19.98
CA LYS A 25 -12.58 -10.41 19.49
C LYS A 25 -11.50 -9.78 18.62
N VAL A 26 -10.34 -10.41 18.45
CA VAL A 26 -9.47 -10.17 17.28
C VAL A 26 -10.14 -10.85 16.07
N SER A 27 -11.38 -10.48 15.80
CA SER A 27 -12.07 -10.84 14.58
C SER A 27 -11.33 -10.15 13.44
N ALA A 28 -10.91 -10.96 12.48
CA ALA A 28 -10.34 -10.54 11.20
C ALA A 28 -11.32 -9.62 10.45
N GLU A 29 -11.37 -8.35 10.84
CA GLU A 29 -11.94 -7.33 9.98
C GLU A 29 -11.05 -7.27 8.74
N PRO A 30 -11.62 -7.36 7.51
CA PRO A 30 -10.83 -7.24 6.31
C PRO A 30 -10.05 -5.93 6.37
N ASP A 31 -8.72 -6.04 6.32
CA ASP A 31 -7.81 -4.91 6.40
C ASP A 31 -8.32 -3.79 5.49
N LYS A 32 -8.54 -2.58 6.03
CA LYS A 32 -9.14 -1.45 5.30
C LYS A 32 -8.36 -1.13 4.02
N CYS A 33 -7.05 -1.32 4.06
CA CYS A 33 -6.18 -1.15 2.91
C CYS A 33 -6.29 -2.31 1.88
N GLN A 34 -6.79 -3.49 2.28
CA GLN A 34 -7.18 -4.54 1.34
C GLN A 34 -8.42 -4.13 0.54
N LYS A 35 -9.42 -3.49 1.17
CA LYS A 35 -10.61 -2.97 0.46
C LYS A 35 -10.22 -1.90 -0.57
N LEU A 36 -9.26 -1.04 -0.23
CA LEU A 36 -8.66 -0.09 -1.18
C LEU A 36 -7.98 -0.83 -2.35
N ALA A 37 -7.15 -1.83 -2.07
CA ALA A 37 -6.47 -2.57 -3.13
C ALA A 37 -7.47 -3.24 -4.09
N VAL A 38 -8.57 -3.79 -3.58
CA VAL A 38 -9.66 -4.32 -4.41
C VAL A 38 -10.28 -3.22 -5.27
N CYS A 39 -10.62 -2.06 -4.71
CA CYS A 39 -11.15 -0.92 -5.48
C CYS A 39 -10.19 -0.49 -6.60
N ALA A 40 -8.89 -0.38 -6.30
CA ALA A 40 -7.86 -0.03 -7.27
C ALA A 40 -7.86 -1.00 -8.45
N LEU A 41 -7.82 -2.31 -8.16
CA LEU A 41 -7.77 -3.36 -9.17
C LEU A 41 -9.05 -3.44 -10.01
N ASP A 42 -10.20 -3.14 -9.43
CA ASP A 42 -11.50 -3.23 -10.12
C ASP A 42 -11.79 -1.99 -10.99
N LYS A 43 -11.27 -0.81 -10.62
CA LYS A 43 -11.74 0.47 -11.16
C LYS A 43 -10.65 1.38 -11.72
N CYS A 44 -9.43 1.29 -11.20
CA CYS A 44 -8.38 2.27 -11.48
C CYS A 44 -7.13 1.68 -12.14
N ILE A 45 -7.05 0.37 -12.28
CA ILE A 45 -5.94 -0.31 -12.94
C ILE A 45 -6.51 -1.15 -14.07
N SER A 46 -6.03 -0.90 -15.29
CA SER A 46 -6.47 -1.68 -16.45
C SER A 46 -5.90 -3.09 -16.41
N GLU A 47 -6.68 -4.04 -16.93
CA GLU A 47 -6.21 -5.41 -17.17
C GLU A 47 -4.98 -5.42 -18.09
N ILE A 48 -4.17 -6.46 -17.96
CA ILE A 48 -2.99 -6.63 -18.80
C ILE A 48 -3.40 -7.18 -20.16
N SER A 49 -2.97 -6.55 -21.24
CA SER A 49 -3.15 -7.09 -22.60
C SER A 49 -1.92 -7.85 -23.09
N THR A 50 -0.74 -7.57 -22.52
CA THR A 50 0.55 -8.14 -22.90
C THR A 50 1.47 -8.20 -21.70
N PHE A 51 2.16 -9.32 -21.50
CA PHE A 51 3.13 -9.47 -20.41
C PHE A 51 4.45 -8.79 -20.79
N PRO A 52 4.86 -7.70 -20.10
CA PRO A 52 6.13 -7.04 -20.39
C PRO A 52 7.32 -7.88 -19.89
N PRO A 53 8.54 -7.57 -20.34
CA PRO A 53 9.74 -8.07 -19.68
C PRO A 53 9.71 -7.80 -18.17
N LYS A 54 10.19 -8.76 -17.38
CA LYS A 54 10.12 -8.69 -15.91
C LYS A 54 10.78 -7.42 -15.35
N ASP A 55 11.84 -6.94 -15.99
CA ASP A 55 12.60 -5.76 -15.57
C ASP A 55 11.98 -4.42 -16.01
N GLU A 56 10.86 -4.46 -16.74
CA GLU A 56 10.01 -3.33 -17.12
C GLU A 56 8.65 -3.36 -16.41
N LEU A 57 8.36 -4.45 -15.67
CA LEU A 57 7.03 -4.71 -15.10
C LEU A 57 6.55 -3.61 -14.15
N VAL A 58 7.44 -3.05 -13.32
CA VAL A 58 7.09 -1.95 -12.40
C VAL A 58 6.61 -0.72 -13.17
N GLU A 59 7.33 -0.33 -14.22
CA GLU A 59 6.97 0.85 -15.02
C GLU A 59 5.70 0.64 -15.81
N HIS A 60 5.55 -0.56 -16.37
CA HIS A 60 4.31 -0.95 -17.03
C HIS A 60 3.12 -0.79 -16.07
N LEU A 61 3.24 -1.26 -14.83
CA LEU A 61 2.16 -1.17 -13.84
C LEU A 61 1.90 0.27 -13.37
N LEU A 62 2.95 1.07 -13.17
CA LEU A 62 2.79 2.50 -12.89
C LEU A 62 2.03 3.19 -14.03
N GLY A 63 2.38 2.90 -15.29
CA GLY A 63 1.71 3.46 -16.46
C GLY A 63 0.28 2.98 -16.69
N LYS A 64 -0.09 1.80 -16.18
CA LYS A 64 -1.46 1.25 -16.24
C LYS A 64 -2.35 1.69 -15.09
N THR A 65 -1.78 2.33 -14.07
CA THR A 65 -2.51 2.78 -12.88
C THR A 65 -2.99 4.21 -13.07
N ASN A 66 -4.30 4.43 -13.02
CA ASN A 66 -4.88 5.76 -12.93
C ASN A 66 -4.87 6.24 -11.47
N PHE A 67 -3.81 6.93 -11.07
CA PHE A 67 -3.66 7.43 -9.70
C PHE A 67 -4.69 8.50 -9.33
N ALA A 68 -5.16 9.30 -10.30
CA ALA A 68 -6.25 10.24 -10.09
C ALA A 68 -7.58 9.53 -9.78
N CYS A 69 -7.84 8.37 -10.37
CA CYS A 69 -8.95 7.49 -10.01
C CYS A 69 -8.78 6.92 -8.59
N LEU A 70 -7.59 6.37 -8.30
CA LEU A 70 -7.32 5.71 -7.02
C LEU A 70 -7.41 6.65 -5.82
N LEU A 71 -6.84 7.85 -5.96
CA LEU A 71 -6.76 8.85 -4.90
C LEU A 71 -7.89 9.88 -4.97
N GLY A 72 -8.70 9.83 -6.03
CA GLY A 72 -9.84 10.69 -6.23
C GLY A 72 -11.16 10.07 -5.78
N PRO A 73 -12.30 10.60 -6.26
CA PRO A 73 -13.63 10.22 -5.80
C PRO A 73 -13.96 8.72 -5.95
N THR A 74 -13.41 8.03 -6.96
CA THR A 74 -13.78 6.64 -7.27
C THR A 74 -13.46 5.66 -6.14
N CYS A 75 -12.31 5.82 -5.49
CA CYS A 75 -11.89 4.98 -4.36
C CYS A 75 -11.75 5.79 -3.05
N PHE A 76 -12.28 7.01 -3.00
CA PHE A 76 -12.08 7.96 -1.89
C PHE A 76 -12.40 7.36 -0.52
N ASP A 77 -13.58 6.77 -0.35
CA ASP A 77 -14.00 6.21 0.94
C ASP A 77 -13.06 5.09 1.42
N ARG A 78 -12.64 4.22 0.49
CA ARG A 78 -11.70 3.13 0.79
C ARG A 78 -10.31 3.66 1.10
N CYS A 79 -9.89 4.70 0.40
CA CYS A 79 -8.63 5.37 0.64
C CYS A 79 -8.62 6.06 2.02
N ASN A 80 -9.70 6.76 2.39
CA ASN A 80 -9.84 7.44 3.67
C ASN A 80 -9.92 6.46 4.87
N GLU A 81 -10.44 5.26 4.65
CA GLU A 81 -10.42 4.17 5.65
C GLU A 81 -9.01 3.55 5.82
N CYS A 82 -8.16 3.60 4.80
CA CYS A 82 -6.80 3.07 4.79
C CYS A 82 -5.79 4.14 5.22
N ALA A 83 -5.15 3.99 6.38
CA ALA A 83 -4.22 4.99 6.94
C ALA A 83 -3.14 5.44 5.94
N SER A 84 -2.49 4.49 5.25
CA SER A 84 -1.45 4.78 4.24
C SER A 84 -1.97 5.61 3.06
N CYS A 85 -3.20 5.33 2.60
CA CYS A 85 -3.77 6.04 1.45
C CYS A 85 -4.30 7.42 1.84
N LYS A 86 -4.96 7.51 3.00
CA LYS A 86 -5.36 8.77 3.61
C LYS A 86 -4.15 9.70 3.80
N TYR A 87 -3.03 9.15 4.26
CA TYR A 87 -1.77 9.88 4.35
C TYR A 87 -1.33 10.41 2.99
N ALA A 88 -1.26 9.53 1.98
CA ALA A 88 -0.87 9.91 0.63
C ALA A 88 -1.77 11.01 0.03
N GLN A 89 -3.10 10.90 0.18
CA GLN A 89 -4.04 11.95 -0.25
C GLN A 89 -3.74 13.29 0.41
N LYS A 90 -3.53 13.29 1.73
CA LYS A 90 -3.19 14.50 2.48
C LYS A 90 -1.87 15.11 2.03
N GLN A 91 -0.82 14.30 1.83
CA GLN A 91 0.48 14.82 1.38
C GLN A 91 0.42 15.38 -0.04
N ILE A 92 -0.30 14.72 -0.96
CA ILE A 92 -0.48 15.24 -2.33
C ILE A 92 -1.23 16.57 -2.29
N GLN A 93 -2.32 16.65 -1.51
CA GLN A 93 -3.05 17.89 -1.31
C GLN A 93 -2.13 18.99 -0.75
N ASN A 94 -1.34 18.68 0.28
CA ASN A 94 -0.42 19.63 0.88
C ASN A 94 0.66 20.10 -0.11
N ALA A 95 1.22 19.18 -0.89
CA ALA A 95 2.24 19.49 -1.88
C ALA A 95 1.70 20.40 -3.00
N VAL A 96 0.49 20.13 -3.50
CA VAL A 96 -0.21 20.95 -4.50
C VAL A 96 -0.53 22.34 -3.95
N LEU A 97 -1.00 22.42 -2.69
CA LEU A 97 -1.28 23.68 -2.01
C LEU A 97 -0.01 24.42 -1.54
N LYS A 98 1.17 23.83 -1.73
CA LYS A 98 2.47 24.36 -1.28
C LYS A 98 2.49 24.68 0.22
N VAL A 99 1.82 23.84 1.01
CA VAL A 99 1.83 23.92 2.48
C VAL A 99 2.74 22.85 3.07
N LYS A 100 2.97 22.92 4.38
CA LYS A 100 3.87 22.02 5.09
C LYS A 100 3.42 20.55 4.96
N LEU A 101 4.36 19.69 4.57
CA LEU A 101 4.21 18.23 4.55
C LEU A 101 4.42 17.64 5.94
N ASP A 102 3.85 16.47 6.21
CA ASP A 102 3.88 15.85 7.54
C ASP A 102 5.23 15.19 7.85
N GLY A 103 5.98 14.74 6.84
CA GLY A 103 7.35 14.25 7.00
C GLY A 103 7.49 12.76 7.31
N GLU A 104 6.46 11.94 7.15
CA GLU A 104 6.56 10.48 7.35
C GLU A 104 7.29 9.77 6.19
N CYS A 105 7.34 10.36 5.00
CA CYS A 105 8.06 9.86 3.82
C CYS A 105 8.95 10.95 3.22
N PRO A 106 10.02 11.38 3.90
CA PRO A 106 10.68 12.66 3.64
C PRO A 106 11.32 12.75 2.25
N LEU A 107 11.92 11.69 1.71
CA LEU A 107 12.53 11.72 0.37
C LEU A 107 11.45 11.70 -0.72
N LEU A 108 10.41 10.89 -0.56
CA LEU A 108 9.26 10.84 -1.46
C LEU A 108 8.52 12.18 -1.51
N GLU A 109 8.26 12.77 -0.35
CA GLU A 109 7.61 14.08 -0.19
C GLU A 109 8.44 15.19 -0.80
N LYS A 110 9.75 15.22 -0.50
CA LYS A 110 10.66 16.19 -1.11
C LYS A 110 10.72 16.02 -2.62
N CYS A 111 10.71 14.79 -3.11
CA CYS A 111 10.68 14.51 -4.55
C CYS A 111 9.38 15.04 -5.18
N ALA A 112 8.23 14.74 -4.58
CA ALA A 112 6.92 15.20 -5.01
C ALA A 112 6.87 16.73 -5.07
N GLN A 113 7.33 17.42 -4.01
CA GLN A 113 7.38 18.89 -3.97
C GLN A 113 8.24 19.45 -5.11
N SER A 114 9.47 18.95 -5.25
CA SER A 114 10.37 19.36 -6.33
C SER A 114 9.79 19.09 -7.71
N CYS A 115 9.05 17.99 -7.86
CA CYS A 115 8.40 17.64 -9.13
C CYS A 115 7.30 18.65 -9.50
N LEU A 116 6.48 19.05 -8.53
CA LEU A 116 5.40 20.01 -8.74
C LEU A 116 5.92 21.43 -8.98
N ASP A 117 7.05 21.79 -8.39
CA ASP A 117 7.69 23.09 -8.62
C ASP A 117 8.28 23.23 -10.04
N ASP A 118 8.63 22.11 -10.70
CA ASP A 118 9.08 22.07 -12.11
C ASP A 118 7.94 22.32 -13.14
N HIS A 119 6.81 22.92 -12.72
CA HIS A 119 5.62 23.24 -13.53
C HIS A 119 4.94 22.05 -14.22
N ALA A 120 4.88 20.88 -13.56
CA ALA A 120 4.13 19.75 -14.08
C ALA A 120 2.62 20.07 -14.19
N THR A 121 2.04 19.86 -15.37
CA THR A 121 0.60 20.07 -15.63
C THR A 121 -0.28 19.02 -14.97
N ASP A 122 0.22 17.81 -14.74
CA ASP A 122 -0.46 16.75 -14.00
C ASP A 122 0.35 16.36 -12.75
N PRO A 123 -0.16 16.67 -11.54
CA PRO A 123 0.46 16.27 -10.28
C PRO A 123 0.67 14.76 -10.18
N PHE A 124 -0.25 13.95 -10.69
CA PHE A 124 -0.19 12.50 -10.56
C PHE A 124 0.93 11.91 -11.43
N SER A 125 0.99 12.28 -12.71
CA SER A 125 2.08 11.88 -13.59
C SER A 125 3.45 12.29 -13.05
N CYS A 126 3.55 13.43 -12.35
CA CYS A 126 4.78 13.87 -11.72
C CYS A 126 5.18 12.97 -10.52
N ILE A 127 4.29 12.86 -9.54
CA ILE A 127 4.54 12.20 -8.25
C ILE A 127 4.72 10.69 -8.43
N PHE A 128 3.99 10.08 -9.35
CA PHE A 128 4.04 8.64 -9.61
C PHE A 128 4.97 8.27 -10.77
N SER A 129 5.77 9.22 -11.27
CA SER A 129 6.82 8.94 -12.25
C SER A 129 7.94 8.08 -11.65
N ARG A 130 8.78 7.51 -12.55
CA ARG A 130 9.99 6.78 -12.16
C ARG A 130 10.89 7.59 -11.18
N ARG A 131 10.92 8.92 -11.32
CA ARG A 131 11.73 9.84 -10.51
C ARG A 131 11.44 9.71 -9.01
N CYS A 132 10.16 9.69 -8.64
CA CYS A 132 9.73 9.69 -7.24
C CYS A 132 9.27 8.32 -6.74
N ALA A 133 8.71 7.48 -7.62
CA ALA A 133 8.25 6.14 -7.26
C ALA A 133 9.34 5.27 -6.60
N LYS A 134 10.63 5.52 -6.90
CA LYS A 134 11.73 4.80 -6.25
C LYS A 134 11.75 4.92 -4.72
N TYR A 135 11.36 6.07 -4.16
CA TYR A 135 11.31 6.28 -2.71
C TYR A 135 10.11 5.59 -2.05
N CYS A 136 9.07 5.26 -2.82
CA CYS A 136 8.02 4.37 -2.35
C CYS A 136 8.45 2.89 -2.44
N LEU A 137 9.21 2.53 -3.47
CA LEU A 137 9.53 1.13 -3.81
C LEU A 137 10.84 0.62 -3.19
N ASP A 138 11.62 1.46 -2.50
CA ASP A 138 12.85 1.07 -1.81
C ASP A 138 12.60 0.39 -0.45
N ASN A 139 11.38 0.49 0.09
CA ASN A 139 11.01 -0.01 1.42
C ASN A 139 11.85 0.58 2.56
N GLU A 140 12.45 1.76 2.34
CA GLU A 140 13.28 2.47 3.31
C GLU A 140 12.64 3.81 3.67
N ASP A 141 12.33 4.65 2.67
CA ASP A 141 11.81 6.00 2.93
C ASP A 141 10.33 6.00 3.32
N CYS A 142 9.52 5.14 2.70
CA CYS A 142 8.07 5.16 2.87
C CYS A 142 7.48 3.73 2.96
N PRO A 143 7.67 3.01 4.09
CA PRO A 143 7.18 1.62 4.26
C PRO A 143 5.67 1.47 4.05
N GLN A 144 4.90 2.46 4.48
CA GLN A 144 3.45 2.50 4.29
C GLN A 144 3.03 2.59 2.82
N CYS A 145 3.83 3.23 1.96
CA CYS A 145 3.61 3.23 0.51
C CYS A 145 3.99 1.88 -0.09
N PHE A 146 5.16 1.36 0.28
CA PHE A 146 5.64 0.05 -0.17
C PHE A 146 4.61 -1.06 0.07
N ASP A 147 4.03 -1.10 1.27
CA ASP A 147 3.03 -2.10 1.64
C ASP A 147 1.75 -2.04 0.80
N ILE A 148 1.26 -0.83 0.48
CA ILE A 148 0.10 -0.66 -0.38
C ILE A 148 0.41 -1.13 -1.80
N VAL A 149 1.55 -0.73 -2.36
CA VAL A 149 1.93 -1.16 -3.72
C VAL A 149 2.13 -2.68 -3.75
N LYS A 150 2.75 -3.27 -2.73
CA LYS A 150 2.91 -4.74 -2.60
C LYS A 150 1.57 -5.46 -2.63
N ARG A 151 0.56 -4.94 -1.92
CA ARG A 151 -0.80 -5.53 -1.86
C ARG A 151 -1.49 -5.44 -3.21
N VAL A 152 -1.49 -4.26 -3.82
CA VAL A 152 -2.08 -4.02 -5.16
C VAL A 152 -1.40 -4.91 -6.19
N PHE A 153 -0.07 -4.93 -6.23
CA PHE A 153 0.69 -5.81 -7.12
C PHE A 153 0.33 -7.27 -6.92
N THR A 154 0.28 -7.73 -5.66
CA THR A 154 -0.03 -9.12 -5.36
C THR A 154 -1.40 -9.50 -5.91
N GLY A 155 -2.42 -8.67 -5.69
CA GLY A 155 -3.75 -8.89 -6.24
C GLY A 155 -3.77 -8.85 -7.77
N TYR A 156 -3.07 -7.89 -8.38
CA TYR A 156 -2.93 -7.78 -9.83
C TYR A 156 -2.28 -9.03 -10.43
N CYS A 157 -1.18 -9.48 -9.84
CA CYS A 157 -0.41 -10.65 -10.25
C CYS A 157 -1.28 -11.92 -10.24
N TYR A 158 -2.07 -12.16 -9.19
CA TYR A 158 -2.98 -13.30 -9.14
C TYR A 158 -4.10 -13.20 -10.18
N ARG A 159 -4.70 -12.02 -10.37
CA ARG A 159 -5.81 -11.83 -11.31
C ARG A 159 -5.42 -11.97 -12.77
N ASN A 160 -4.15 -11.71 -13.10
CA ASN A 160 -3.67 -11.64 -14.48
C ASN A 160 -2.77 -12.83 -14.88
N GLY A 161 -2.75 -13.93 -14.12
CA GLY A 161 -2.02 -15.15 -14.51
C GLY A 161 -0.49 -15.02 -14.52
N PHE A 162 0.06 -14.13 -13.69
CA PHE A 162 1.50 -13.87 -13.67
C PHE A 162 2.31 -15.05 -13.15
N ILE A 163 1.71 -15.89 -12.29
CA ILE A 163 2.40 -17.05 -11.72
C ILE A 163 2.71 -18.06 -12.84
N GLU A 164 1.72 -18.31 -13.69
CA GLU A 164 1.80 -19.19 -14.84
C GLU A 164 2.78 -18.64 -15.88
N HIS A 165 2.70 -17.34 -16.16
CA HIS A 165 3.53 -16.70 -17.17
C HIS A 165 5.01 -16.60 -16.76
N TYR A 166 5.31 -16.10 -15.56
CA TYR A 166 6.69 -15.85 -15.12
C TYR A 166 7.29 -17.00 -14.30
N GLY A 167 6.51 -18.03 -13.96
CA GLY A 167 6.98 -19.18 -13.17
C GLY A 167 7.45 -18.79 -11.77
N ARG A 168 6.83 -17.78 -11.15
CA ARG A 168 7.23 -17.22 -9.85
C ARG A 168 6.02 -16.85 -9.00
N LYS A 169 6.14 -16.98 -7.68
CA LYS A 169 5.13 -16.50 -6.74
C LYS A 169 5.09 -14.97 -6.73
N CYS A 170 3.90 -14.38 -6.61
CA CYS A 170 3.69 -12.94 -6.69
C CYS A 170 4.51 -12.12 -5.69
N ARG A 171 4.50 -12.49 -4.40
CA ARG A 171 5.19 -11.71 -3.37
C ARG A 171 6.73 -11.67 -3.55
N PRO A 172 7.43 -12.80 -3.70
CA PRO A 172 8.87 -12.78 -4.00
C PRO A 172 9.18 -12.03 -5.30
N MET A 173 8.33 -12.20 -6.33
CA MET A 173 8.52 -11.49 -7.59
C MET A 173 8.42 -9.97 -7.42
N PHE A 174 7.49 -9.48 -6.60
CA PHE A 174 7.41 -8.06 -6.25
C PHE A 174 8.72 -7.54 -5.67
N ASP A 175 9.26 -8.22 -4.66
CA ASP A 175 10.50 -7.81 -3.98
C ASP A 175 11.69 -7.79 -4.96
N GLU A 176 11.73 -8.73 -5.90
CA GLU A 176 12.76 -8.78 -6.94
C GLU A 176 12.65 -7.61 -7.94
N ILE A 177 11.45 -7.34 -8.46
CA ILE A 177 11.25 -6.29 -9.48
C ILE A 177 11.39 -4.89 -8.91
N THR A 178 10.96 -4.63 -7.67
CA THR A 178 11.12 -3.32 -7.03
C THR A 178 12.60 -3.03 -6.75
N LYS A 179 13.35 -4.01 -6.26
CA LYS A 179 14.81 -3.88 -6.08
C LYS A 179 15.52 -3.57 -7.40
N ALA A 180 15.13 -4.24 -8.50
CA ALA A 180 15.68 -3.97 -9.82
C ALA A 180 15.33 -2.55 -10.32
N PHE A 181 14.08 -2.12 -10.14
CA PHE A 181 13.60 -0.79 -10.50
C PHE A 181 14.34 0.32 -9.74
N VAL A 182 14.45 0.20 -8.40
CA VAL A 182 15.14 1.19 -7.56
C VAL A 182 16.60 1.30 -7.96
N ARG A 183 17.27 0.19 -8.28
CA ARG A 183 18.66 0.21 -8.77
C ARG A 183 18.80 0.94 -10.10
N LYS A 184 17.87 0.78 -11.03
CA LYS A 184 17.88 1.50 -12.33
C LYS A 184 17.55 2.99 -12.20
N ALA A 185 16.85 3.38 -11.13
CA ALA A 185 16.40 4.75 -10.88
C ALA A 185 17.35 5.58 -9.98
N ARG A 186 18.43 4.97 -9.50
CA ARG A 186 19.57 5.66 -8.86
C ARG A 186 20.51 6.19 -9.93
#